data_AF-A0A0R3LQ90-F1
#
_entry.id   AF-A0A0R3LQ90-F1
#
_cell.length_a   1.000
_cell.length_b   1.000
_cell.length_c   1.000
_cell.angle_alpha   90.00
_cell.angle_beta   90.00
_cell.angle_gamma   90.00
#
_symmetry.space_group_name_H-M   'P 1'
#
loop_
_entity.id
_entity.type
_entity.pdbx_description
1 polymer ?
#
loop_
_entity_poly.entity_id
_entity_poly.type
_entity_poly.pdbx_seq_one_letter_code
_entity_poly.pdbx_strand_id
1 'polypeptide(L)'
;MSQTSTERLREYLAQLPPQSQALLMREFERAIERGEDVAVANFVLEQLRKVVRGTEDEDDDEARPRTDDPARLLFRPLEPFLIESNFPMRAGQVRRTSLTPVWQWLGRDGAPEAASAFEATLAAIRQSGSTAGLEAATRKFQLAAAEAIVQVATPVQGDDRQRALSRIGPPNVVEDLLSIGAVLRAREPIDTLGSRLPGQIRALTPSQLEMVTAALNVPSLQTPSLLPFALSLIMQRLAAPWQIIRLAIKMAASDDEIRVAATPYGIAVTIALHDLSFLTACLRTDIRRSQFDNVGEQLKILHDGVRGLRTELDLRNDSAWGRQLTSIRADISNSLQSEIESVPGRVRRILRQRADKDIASAPKIDASEVEEIAALIDFVAVCRTYASELAINEVTLRTYSDLQHYVEHSTESLVQTLRGGDTKARAYRLMQAKAAIRFCEILFGHDYASLMNRAAENAMTGERKTSKAG
;
A
#
# COMPACT_ATOMS: atom_id res chain seq x y z
N MET A 1 40.36 12.15 -19.05
CA MET A 1 38.92 12.33 -18.78
C MET A 1 38.68 11.86 -17.36
N SER A 2 38.18 12.72 -16.48
CA SER A 2 37.99 12.41 -15.06
C SER A 2 36.83 11.43 -14.90
N GLN A 3 37.12 10.17 -14.57
CA GLN A 3 36.11 9.21 -14.12
C GLN A 3 35.25 9.85 -13.02
N THR A 4 33.95 9.72 -13.16
CA THR A 4 32.99 10.25 -12.19
C THR A 4 33.17 9.51 -10.85
N SER A 5 32.96 10.20 -9.73
CA SER A 5 33.07 9.62 -8.37
C SER A 5 32.20 8.37 -8.19
N THR A 6 31.12 8.25 -8.96
CA THR A 6 30.23 7.10 -9.03
C THR A 6 30.84 5.88 -9.73
N GLU A 7 31.63 6.07 -10.78
CA GLU A 7 32.35 4.98 -11.47
C GLU A 7 33.44 4.38 -10.58
N ARG A 8 34.19 5.23 -9.86
CA ARG A 8 35.21 4.78 -8.90
C ARG A 8 34.61 3.97 -7.75
N LEU A 9 33.44 4.38 -7.26
CA LEU A 9 32.72 3.63 -6.22
C LEU A 9 32.29 2.25 -6.76
N ARG A 10 31.76 2.19 -7.98
CA ARG A 10 31.36 0.93 -8.61
C ARG A 10 32.56 -0.01 -8.83
N GLU A 11 33.68 0.50 -9.34
CA GLU A 11 34.92 -0.27 -9.51
C GLU A 11 35.44 -0.81 -8.17
N TYR A 12 35.41 0.01 -7.11
CA TYR A 12 35.82 -0.44 -5.77
C TYR A 12 34.90 -1.53 -5.21
N LEU A 13 33.58 -1.38 -5.36
CA LEU A 13 32.61 -2.37 -4.92
C LEU A 13 32.73 -3.70 -5.69
N ALA A 14 33.08 -3.64 -6.98
CA ALA A 14 33.31 -4.82 -7.81
C ALA A 14 34.57 -5.61 -7.44
N GLN A 15 35.58 -4.96 -6.86
CA GLN A 15 36.81 -5.62 -6.40
C GLN A 15 36.64 -6.36 -5.06
N LEU A 16 35.51 -6.17 -4.36
CA LEU A 16 35.26 -6.83 -3.08
C LEU A 16 34.87 -8.31 -3.27
N PRO A 17 35.29 -9.23 -2.36
CA PRO A 17 34.82 -10.61 -2.37
C PRO A 17 33.30 -10.72 -2.22
N PRO A 18 32.63 -11.72 -2.82
CA PRO A 18 31.16 -11.86 -2.78
C PRO A 18 30.58 -11.91 -1.36
N GLN A 19 31.28 -12.53 -0.41
CA GLN A 19 30.88 -12.57 0.99
C GLN A 19 30.89 -11.17 1.63
N SER A 20 31.85 -10.31 1.27
CA SER A 20 31.94 -8.93 1.73
C SER A 20 30.86 -8.05 1.10
N GLN A 21 30.52 -8.28 -0.17
CA GLN A 21 29.42 -7.58 -0.85
C GLN A 21 28.07 -7.91 -0.19
N ALA A 22 27.80 -9.19 0.12
CA ALA A 22 26.58 -9.62 0.82
C ALA A 22 26.48 -9.07 2.25
N LEU A 23 27.60 -9.01 2.98
CA LEU A 23 27.63 -8.38 4.31
C LEU A 23 27.36 -6.88 4.24
N LEU A 24 27.94 -6.18 3.26
CA LEU A 24 27.68 -4.75 3.06
C LEU A 24 26.22 -4.50 2.68
N MET A 25 25.63 -5.31 1.80
CA MET A 25 24.21 -5.20 1.48
C MET A 25 23.34 -5.31 2.74
N ARG A 26 23.59 -6.32 3.58
CA ARG A 26 22.83 -6.52 4.82
C ARG A 26 23.01 -5.38 5.82
N GLU A 27 24.21 -4.82 5.95
CA GLU A 27 24.46 -3.72 6.88
C GLU A 27 23.85 -2.40 6.39
N PHE A 28 23.86 -2.12 5.08
CA PHE A 28 23.16 -0.95 4.55
C PHE A 28 21.63 -1.09 4.59
N GLU A 29 21.08 -2.29 4.39
CA GLU A 29 19.66 -2.56 4.60
C GLU A 29 19.27 -2.35 6.07
N ARG A 30 20.11 -2.80 7.02
CA ARG A 30 19.92 -2.52 8.46
C ARG A 30 20.08 -1.04 8.82
N ALA A 31 20.93 -0.30 8.13
CA ALA A 31 21.08 1.15 8.35
C ALA A 31 19.83 1.91 7.89
N ILE A 32 19.23 1.48 6.76
CA ILE A 32 17.92 2.00 6.30
C ILE A 32 16.83 1.69 7.32
N GLU A 33 16.80 0.47 7.88
CA GLU A 33 15.85 0.10 8.94
C GLU A 33 16.00 0.95 10.22
N ARG A 34 17.22 1.42 10.51
CA ARG A 34 17.53 2.31 11.64
C ARG A 34 17.32 3.80 11.34
N GLY A 35 17.05 4.17 10.09
CA GLY A 35 16.88 5.56 9.66
C GLY A 35 18.20 6.36 9.58
N GLU A 36 19.34 5.68 9.55
CA GLU A 36 20.67 6.31 9.49
C GLU A 36 21.09 6.51 8.02
N ASP A 37 21.39 7.75 7.62
CA ASP A 37 21.95 8.12 6.30
C ASP A 37 21.29 7.42 5.09
N VAL A 38 19.95 7.37 5.10
CA VAL A 38 19.09 6.65 4.14
C VAL A 38 19.41 6.99 2.68
N ALA A 39 19.78 8.24 2.37
CA ALA A 39 20.15 8.65 1.02
C ALA A 39 21.45 7.99 0.52
N VAL A 40 22.48 7.92 1.38
CA VAL A 40 23.77 7.31 1.04
C VAL A 40 23.64 5.79 1.01
N ALA A 41 22.92 5.20 1.98
CA ALA A 41 22.67 3.77 2.04
C ALA A 41 21.91 3.26 0.79
N ASN A 42 20.86 3.98 0.35
CA ASN A 42 20.13 3.64 -0.88
C ASN A 42 21.03 3.75 -2.12
N PHE A 43 21.84 4.80 -2.22
CA PHE A 43 22.75 4.99 -3.34
C PHE A 43 23.80 3.88 -3.43
N VAL A 44 24.44 3.51 -2.31
CA VAL A 44 25.45 2.45 -2.26
C VAL A 44 24.83 1.08 -2.52
N LEU A 45 23.62 0.81 -2.00
CA LEU A 45 22.86 -0.42 -2.31
C LEU A 45 22.50 -0.52 -3.78
N GLU A 46 22.15 0.59 -4.43
CA GLU A 46 21.87 0.60 -5.87
C GLU A 46 23.12 0.21 -6.68
N GLN A 47 24.29 0.73 -6.31
CA GLN A 47 25.56 0.37 -6.96
C GLN A 47 26.00 -1.07 -6.65
N LEU A 48 25.88 -1.52 -5.39
CA LEU A 48 26.14 -2.92 -4.99
C LEU A 48 25.24 -3.89 -5.76
N ARG A 49 23.95 -3.59 -5.91
CA ARG A 49 23.01 -4.41 -6.69
C ARG A 49 23.39 -4.46 -8.17
N LYS A 50 23.91 -3.37 -8.74
CA LYS A 50 24.43 -3.35 -10.13
C LYS A 50 25.71 -4.18 -10.29
N VAL A 51 26.57 -4.21 -9.27
CA VAL A 51 27.79 -5.02 -9.26
C VAL A 51 27.47 -6.50 -9.10
N VAL A 52 26.65 -6.87 -8.11
CA VAL A 52 26.26 -8.26 -7.86
C VAL A 52 25.51 -8.85 -9.04
N ARG A 53 24.56 -8.08 -9.63
CA ARG A 53 23.88 -8.48 -10.87
C ARG A 53 24.87 -8.66 -12.03
N GLY A 54 25.78 -7.71 -12.24
CA GLY A 54 26.82 -7.83 -13.27
C GLY A 54 27.73 -9.06 -13.11
N THR A 55 27.98 -9.53 -11.89
CA THR A 55 28.80 -10.74 -11.65
C THR A 55 28.00 -12.06 -11.69
N GLU A 56 26.68 -12.02 -11.49
CA GLU A 56 25.80 -13.19 -11.60
C GLU A 56 25.26 -13.35 -13.04
N ASP A 57 25.22 -12.28 -13.83
CA ASP A 57 24.60 -12.23 -15.17
C ASP A 57 25.60 -12.46 -16.33
N GLU A 58 26.91 -12.49 -16.08
CA GLU A 58 27.95 -12.70 -17.12
C GLU A 58 28.01 -14.15 -17.67
N ASP A 59 27.42 -15.14 -16.97
CA ASP A 59 27.46 -16.54 -17.41
C ASP A 59 26.22 -17.06 -18.15
N ASP A 60 25.08 -16.35 -18.25
CA ASP A 60 24.01 -16.77 -19.21
C ASP A 60 22.77 -15.87 -19.41
N ASP A 61 22.61 -14.73 -18.70
CA ASP A 61 21.29 -14.07 -18.57
C ASP A 61 21.16 -12.65 -19.16
N GLU A 62 22.25 -11.97 -19.54
CA GLU A 62 22.18 -10.55 -19.96
C GLU A 62 21.63 -10.28 -21.39
N ALA A 63 21.25 -11.32 -22.14
CA ALA A 63 20.64 -11.18 -23.48
C ALA A 63 19.19 -11.68 -23.59
N ARG A 64 18.49 -11.90 -22.46
CA ARG A 64 17.10 -12.41 -22.47
C ARG A 64 16.09 -11.27 -22.30
N PRO A 65 15.22 -10.97 -23.28
CA PRO A 65 14.04 -10.17 -22.99
C PRO A 65 13.22 -10.90 -21.91
N ARG A 66 13.00 -10.25 -20.76
CA ARG A 66 12.29 -10.77 -19.56
C ARG A 66 10.84 -11.23 -19.80
N THR A 67 10.37 -11.15 -21.04
CA THR A 67 9.05 -11.53 -21.55
C THR A 67 8.96 -13.03 -21.87
N ASP A 68 10.11 -13.71 -22.07
CA ASP A 68 10.17 -15.12 -22.52
C ASP A 68 10.51 -16.12 -21.39
N ASP A 69 10.38 -15.70 -20.13
CA ASP A 69 10.55 -16.57 -18.96
C ASP A 69 9.45 -17.66 -18.95
N PRO A 70 9.81 -18.96 -19.07
CA PRO A 70 8.85 -20.07 -19.11
C PRO A 70 7.87 -20.07 -17.93
N ALA A 71 8.34 -19.71 -16.73
CA ALA A 71 7.50 -19.69 -15.54
C ALA A 71 6.44 -18.57 -15.59
N ARG A 72 6.80 -17.40 -16.14
CA ARG A 72 5.85 -16.29 -16.32
C ARG A 72 4.77 -16.63 -17.34
N LEU A 73 5.14 -17.28 -18.44
CA LEU A 73 4.18 -17.70 -19.46
C LEU A 73 3.18 -18.72 -18.90
N LEU A 74 3.66 -19.68 -18.11
CA LEU A 74 2.79 -20.65 -17.43
C LEU A 74 1.81 -19.95 -16.48
N PHE A 75 2.31 -19.06 -15.61
CA PHE A 75 1.54 -18.44 -14.54
C PHE A 75 0.86 -17.12 -14.92
N ARG A 76 0.92 -16.68 -16.18
CA ARG A 76 0.23 -15.46 -16.66
C ARG A 76 -1.25 -15.37 -16.22
N PRO A 77 -2.06 -16.44 -16.25
CA PRO A 77 -3.46 -16.37 -15.78
C PRO A 77 -3.63 -16.02 -14.29
N LEU A 78 -2.56 -16.21 -13.49
CA LEU A 78 -2.57 -15.91 -12.06
C LEU A 78 -2.17 -14.47 -11.75
N GLU A 79 -1.55 -13.74 -12.68
CA GLU A 79 -1.03 -12.38 -12.46
C GLU A 79 -2.01 -11.45 -11.75
N PRO A 80 -3.33 -11.42 -12.09
CA PRO A 80 -4.28 -10.57 -11.41
C PRO A 80 -4.47 -10.91 -9.93
N PHE A 81 -4.14 -12.12 -9.50
CA PHE A 81 -4.45 -12.65 -8.16
C PHE A 81 -3.23 -12.75 -7.26
N LEU A 82 -2.05 -12.36 -7.76
CA LEU A 82 -0.80 -12.47 -7.00
C LEU A 82 -0.70 -11.39 -5.93
N ILE A 83 -0.28 -11.82 -4.74
CA ILE A 83 0.04 -10.93 -3.62
C ILE A 83 1.51 -11.09 -3.19
N GLU A 84 2.10 -9.98 -2.76
CA GLU A 84 3.48 -9.92 -2.24
C GLU A 84 3.53 -9.59 -0.74
N SER A 85 2.38 -9.31 -0.11
CA SER A 85 2.33 -8.90 1.29
C SER A 85 2.35 -10.09 2.25
N ASN A 86 2.91 -9.89 3.44
CA ASN A 86 2.84 -10.83 4.56
C ASN A 86 1.50 -10.75 5.32
N PHE A 87 0.51 -10.02 4.77
CA PHE A 87 -0.81 -9.94 5.37
C PHE A 87 -1.56 -11.27 5.14
N PRO A 88 -2.45 -11.70 6.06
CA PRO A 88 -3.26 -12.88 5.84
C PRO A 88 -3.94 -12.86 4.48
N MET A 89 -3.85 -13.95 3.73
CA MET A 89 -4.43 -14.06 2.39
C MET A 89 -5.95 -14.17 2.49
N ARG A 90 -6.69 -13.52 1.59
CA ARG A 90 -8.13 -13.79 1.40
C ARG A 90 -8.40 -14.75 0.27
N ALA A 91 -9.63 -15.27 0.23
CA ALA A 91 -10.11 -16.04 -0.89
C ALA A 91 -9.96 -15.25 -2.21
N GLY A 92 -9.52 -15.93 -3.27
CA GLY A 92 -9.28 -15.33 -4.60
C GLY A 92 -7.89 -14.72 -4.79
N GLN A 93 -6.96 -14.96 -3.86
CA GLN A 93 -5.55 -14.55 -3.95
C GLN A 93 -4.61 -15.76 -3.94
N VAL A 94 -3.39 -15.54 -4.43
CA VAL A 94 -2.28 -16.52 -4.42
C VAL A 94 -0.99 -15.79 -4.06
N ARG A 95 -0.14 -16.38 -3.21
CA ARG A 95 1.14 -15.74 -2.86
C ARG A 95 2.11 -15.86 -4.03
N ARG A 96 2.75 -14.76 -4.40
CA ARG A 96 3.76 -14.76 -5.47
C ARG A 96 4.93 -15.68 -5.16
N THR A 97 5.29 -15.80 -3.88
CA THR A 97 6.37 -16.66 -3.38
C THR A 97 6.09 -18.16 -3.58
N SER A 98 4.82 -18.54 -3.79
CA SER A 98 4.44 -19.93 -4.06
C SER A 98 4.70 -20.37 -5.50
N LEU A 99 4.90 -19.43 -6.44
CA LEU A 99 5.06 -19.77 -7.86
C LEU A 99 6.37 -20.52 -8.15
N THR A 100 7.48 -20.09 -7.53
CA THR A 100 8.80 -20.69 -7.80
C THR A 100 8.89 -22.15 -7.33
N PRO A 101 8.49 -22.51 -6.10
CA PRO A 101 8.48 -23.92 -5.68
C PRO A 101 7.55 -24.80 -6.52
N VAL A 102 6.37 -24.27 -6.91
CA VAL A 102 5.42 -24.99 -7.76
C VAL A 102 6.01 -25.23 -9.16
N TRP A 103 6.68 -24.24 -9.75
CA TRP A 103 7.40 -24.40 -11.02
C TRP A 103 8.45 -25.51 -10.94
N GLN A 104 9.31 -25.46 -9.92
CA GLN A 104 10.37 -26.46 -9.72
C GLN A 104 9.80 -27.86 -9.54
N TRP A 105 8.71 -28.00 -8.80
CA TRP A 105 8.03 -29.27 -8.63
C TRP A 105 7.41 -29.78 -9.94
N LEU A 106 6.74 -28.91 -10.71
CA LEU A 106 6.17 -29.28 -12.02
C LEU A 106 7.23 -29.82 -12.98
N GLY A 107 8.42 -29.20 -13.03
CA GLY A 107 9.52 -29.64 -13.88
C GLY A 107 10.17 -30.96 -13.42
N ARG A 108 10.14 -31.27 -12.12
CA ARG A 108 10.79 -32.46 -11.56
C ARG A 108 9.88 -33.68 -11.50
N ASP A 109 8.71 -33.51 -10.89
CA ASP A 109 7.86 -34.61 -10.45
C ASP A 109 6.40 -34.46 -10.95
N GLY A 110 5.91 -33.23 -11.13
CA GLY A 110 4.50 -32.99 -11.44
C GLY A 110 4.13 -33.29 -12.89
N ALA A 111 4.84 -32.68 -13.85
CA ALA A 111 4.60 -32.85 -15.27
C ALA A 111 5.91 -32.71 -16.09
N PRO A 112 6.95 -33.52 -15.80
CA PRO A 112 8.29 -33.33 -16.37
C PRO A 112 8.32 -33.44 -17.90
N GLU A 113 7.53 -34.34 -18.48
CA GLU A 113 7.42 -34.50 -19.94
C GLU A 113 6.79 -33.27 -20.60
N ALA A 114 5.72 -32.74 -20.00
CA ALA A 114 5.03 -31.57 -20.51
C ALA A 114 5.88 -30.30 -20.36
N ALA A 115 6.62 -30.18 -19.24
CA ALA A 115 7.58 -29.10 -19.00
C ALA A 115 8.70 -29.13 -20.04
N SER A 116 9.31 -30.30 -20.27
CA SER A 116 10.38 -30.48 -21.27
C SER A 116 9.89 -30.17 -22.70
N ALA A 117 8.68 -30.62 -23.06
CA ALA A 117 8.08 -30.31 -24.36
C ALA A 117 7.78 -28.81 -24.54
N PHE A 118 7.37 -28.13 -23.48
CA PHE A 118 7.15 -26.69 -23.49
C PHE A 118 8.46 -25.92 -23.67
N GLU A 119 9.50 -26.27 -22.90
CA GLU A 119 10.84 -25.66 -23.02
C GLU A 119 11.46 -25.90 -24.40
N ALA A 120 11.31 -27.09 -24.97
CA ALA A 120 11.77 -27.39 -26.33
C ALA A 120 11.05 -26.51 -27.37
N THR A 121 9.74 -26.28 -27.20
CA THR A 121 8.97 -25.39 -28.08
C THR A 121 9.43 -23.94 -27.95
N LEU A 122 9.71 -23.47 -26.72
CA LEU A 122 10.27 -22.13 -26.49
C LEU A 122 11.65 -21.97 -27.14
N ALA A 123 12.52 -22.98 -27.04
CA ALA A 123 13.82 -22.96 -27.70
C ALA A 123 13.69 -22.88 -29.23
N ALA A 124 12.76 -23.62 -29.84
CA ALA A 124 12.50 -23.56 -31.27
C ALA A 124 11.92 -22.21 -31.73
N ILE A 125 11.03 -21.60 -30.93
CA ILE A 125 10.49 -20.26 -31.18
C ILE A 125 11.61 -19.21 -31.14
N ARG A 126 12.51 -19.29 -30.16
CA ARG A 126 13.67 -18.39 -30.05
C ARG A 126 14.60 -18.50 -31.26
N GLN A 127 14.83 -19.72 -31.77
CA GLN A 127 15.67 -19.94 -32.95
C GLN A 127 15.01 -19.46 -34.25
N SER A 128 13.69 -19.56 -34.36
CA SER A 128 12.94 -19.21 -35.58
C SER A 128 12.45 -17.75 -35.61
N GLY A 129 12.42 -17.05 -34.47
CA GLY A 129 11.89 -15.69 -34.35
C GLY A 129 10.36 -15.58 -34.53
N SER A 130 9.65 -16.71 -34.61
CA SER A 130 8.19 -16.77 -34.81
C SER A 130 7.49 -17.27 -33.56
N THR A 131 6.53 -16.50 -33.05
CA THR A 131 5.71 -16.87 -31.87
C THR A 131 4.59 -17.87 -32.19
N ALA A 132 4.53 -18.36 -33.44
CA ALA A 132 3.54 -19.33 -33.87
C ALA A 132 3.59 -20.60 -33.00
N GLY A 133 2.46 -20.96 -32.40
CA GLY A 133 2.35 -22.15 -31.55
C GLY A 133 2.68 -21.94 -30.07
N LEU A 134 3.23 -20.78 -29.67
CA LEU A 134 3.54 -20.45 -28.27
C LEU A 134 2.30 -20.63 -27.37
N GLU A 135 1.20 -20.01 -27.77
CA GLU A 135 -0.05 -20.00 -27.02
C GLU A 135 -0.64 -21.41 -26.85
N ALA A 136 -0.52 -22.25 -27.88
CA ALA A 136 -0.97 -23.65 -27.84
C ALA A 136 -0.08 -24.50 -26.92
N ALA A 137 1.23 -24.31 -26.96
CA ALA A 137 2.18 -24.99 -26.09
C ALA A 137 1.98 -24.59 -24.62
N THR A 138 1.84 -23.29 -24.35
CA THR A 138 1.52 -22.75 -23.02
C THR A 138 0.22 -23.35 -22.50
N ARG A 139 -0.85 -23.37 -23.30
CA ARG A 139 -2.14 -23.95 -22.91
C ARG A 139 -2.02 -25.44 -22.60
N LYS A 140 -1.31 -26.21 -23.43
CA LYS A 140 -1.10 -27.64 -23.21
C LYS A 140 -0.40 -27.89 -21.86
N PHE A 141 0.64 -27.09 -21.56
CA PHE A 141 1.36 -27.23 -20.30
C PHE A 141 0.53 -26.75 -19.10
N GLN A 142 -0.25 -25.67 -19.21
CA GLN A 142 -1.16 -25.20 -18.17
C GLN A 142 -2.19 -26.28 -17.78
N LEU A 143 -2.74 -27.01 -18.75
CA LEU A 143 -3.67 -28.11 -18.49
C LEU A 143 -2.97 -29.29 -17.79
N ALA A 144 -1.80 -29.70 -18.29
CA ALA A 144 -1.00 -30.76 -17.65
C ALA A 144 -0.61 -30.40 -16.21
N ALA A 145 -0.22 -29.14 -15.96
CA ALA A 145 0.08 -28.64 -14.62
C ALA A 145 -1.16 -28.68 -13.71
N ALA A 146 -2.33 -28.26 -14.21
CA ALA A 146 -3.57 -28.31 -13.45
C ALA A 146 -4.04 -29.74 -13.15
N GLU A 147 -3.76 -30.70 -14.02
CA GLU A 147 -4.02 -32.12 -13.78
C GLU A 147 -3.09 -32.70 -12.73
N ALA A 148 -1.77 -32.45 -12.85
CA ALA A 148 -0.77 -32.88 -11.88
C ALA A 148 -1.07 -32.35 -10.46
N ILE A 149 -1.47 -31.08 -10.36
CA ILE A 149 -1.87 -30.46 -9.09
C ILE A 149 -3.07 -31.19 -8.47
N VAL A 150 -4.10 -31.51 -9.26
CA VAL A 150 -5.27 -32.20 -8.73
C VAL A 150 -4.93 -33.64 -8.34
N GLN A 151 -4.08 -34.33 -9.10
CA GLN A 151 -3.63 -35.67 -8.76
C GLN A 151 -2.90 -35.70 -7.42
N VAL A 152 -1.96 -34.79 -7.17
CA VAL A 152 -1.21 -34.75 -5.91
C VAL A 152 -2.05 -34.29 -4.72
N ALA A 153 -3.09 -33.49 -4.97
CA ALA A 153 -4.00 -33.01 -3.93
C ALA A 153 -5.12 -34.01 -3.59
N THR A 154 -5.44 -34.95 -4.49
CA THR A 154 -6.51 -35.95 -4.29
C THR A 154 -5.97 -37.13 -3.47
N PRO A 155 -6.64 -37.53 -2.38
CA PRO A 155 -6.18 -38.64 -1.56
C PRO A 155 -6.33 -39.98 -2.29
N VAL A 156 -5.21 -40.68 -2.51
CA VAL A 156 -5.18 -42.08 -2.98
C VAL A 156 -4.86 -42.98 -1.78
N GLN A 157 -5.61 -44.07 -1.60
CA GLN A 157 -5.36 -45.03 -0.52
C GLN A 157 -3.97 -45.67 -0.69
N GLY A 158 -3.15 -45.61 0.36
CA GLY A 158 -1.81 -46.22 0.39
C GLY A 158 -0.65 -45.32 -0.04
N ASP A 159 -0.91 -44.09 -0.49
CA ASP A 159 0.15 -43.13 -0.82
C ASP A 159 0.45 -42.19 0.36
N ASP A 160 1.72 -41.84 0.51
CA ASP A 160 2.28 -41.07 1.62
C ASP A 160 2.06 -39.57 1.32
N ARG A 161 0.78 -39.15 1.23
CA ARG A 161 0.34 -37.81 0.77
C ARG A 161 1.12 -36.67 1.43
N GLN A 162 1.35 -36.77 2.73
CA GLN A 162 2.09 -35.74 3.47
C GLN A 162 3.53 -35.60 2.98
N ARG A 163 4.14 -36.72 2.59
CA ARG A 163 5.48 -36.76 1.99
C ARG A 163 5.46 -36.18 0.58
N ALA A 164 4.47 -36.50 -0.25
CA ALA A 164 4.32 -35.93 -1.58
C ALA A 164 4.15 -34.39 -1.54
N LEU A 165 3.29 -33.88 -0.65
CA LEU A 165 3.07 -32.45 -0.46
C LEU A 165 4.32 -31.73 0.09
N SER A 166 5.07 -32.38 0.99
CA SER A 166 6.31 -31.82 1.54
C SER A 166 7.42 -31.62 0.49
N ARG A 167 7.36 -32.36 -0.62
CA ARG A 167 8.30 -32.19 -1.75
C ARG A 167 8.01 -30.97 -2.61
N ILE A 168 6.79 -30.45 -2.56
CA ILE A 168 6.36 -29.28 -3.34
C ILE A 168 6.84 -28.00 -2.66
N GLY A 169 6.73 -27.93 -1.34
CA GLY A 169 7.16 -26.77 -0.59
C GLY A 169 6.62 -26.73 0.84
N PRO A 170 6.87 -25.61 1.54
CA PRO A 170 6.34 -25.38 2.88
C PRO A 170 4.80 -25.32 2.88
N PRO A 171 4.13 -25.43 4.05
CA PRO A 171 2.67 -25.54 4.15
C PRO A 171 1.89 -24.43 3.43
N ASN A 172 2.39 -23.20 3.45
CA ASN A 172 1.78 -22.06 2.74
C ASN A 172 1.77 -22.23 1.21
N VAL A 173 2.78 -22.90 0.63
CA VAL A 173 2.79 -23.23 -0.80
C VAL A 173 1.77 -24.32 -1.11
N VAL A 174 1.62 -25.28 -0.21
CA VAL A 174 0.63 -26.37 -0.33
C VAL A 174 -0.80 -25.84 -0.26
N GLU A 175 -1.07 -24.84 0.59
CA GLU A 175 -2.36 -24.13 0.63
C GLU A 175 -2.70 -23.48 -0.72
N ASP A 176 -1.72 -22.85 -1.37
CA ASP A 176 -1.91 -22.13 -2.63
C ASP A 176 -2.05 -23.07 -3.84
N LEU A 177 -1.55 -24.30 -3.73
CA LEU A 177 -1.43 -25.26 -4.82
C LEU A 177 -2.79 -25.53 -5.51
N LEU A 178 -3.84 -25.77 -4.72
CA LEU A 178 -5.19 -26.02 -5.25
C LEU A 178 -5.77 -24.80 -5.98
N SER A 179 -5.54 -23.60 -5.43
CA SER A 179 -5.95 -22.34 -6.07
C SER A 179 -5.23 -22.11 -7.40
N ILE A 180 -3.92 -22.39 -7.45
CA ILE A 180 -3.11 -22.34 -8.67
C ILE A 180 -3.71 -23.29 -9.72
N GLY A 181 -3.93 -24.56 -9.37
CA GLY A 181 -4.49 -25.55 -10.29
C GLY A 181 -5.89 -25.20 -10.78
N ALA A 182 -6.75 -24.66 -9.89
CA ALA A 182 -8.11 -24.24 -10.26
C ALA A 182 -8.09 -23.12 -11.31
N VAL A 183 -7.28 -22.08 -11.11
CA VAL A 183 -7.17 -20.96 -12.06
C VAL A 183 -6.56 -21.40 -13.39
N LEU A 184 -5.50 -22.22 -13.37
CA LEU A 184 -4.90 -22.75 -14.59
C LEU A 184 -5.89 -23.57 -15.42
N ARG A 185 -6.72 -24.40 -14.77
CA ARG A 185 -7.79 -25.16 -15.43
C ARG A 185 -8.90 -24.28 -16.00
N ALA A 186 -9.26 -23.22 -15.28
CA ALA A 186 -10.36 -22.31 -15.63
C ALA A 186 -9.91 -21.06 -16.40
N ARG A 187 -8.72 -21.10 -17.01
CA ARG A 187 -8.14 -19.98 -17.74
C ARG A 187 -9.10 -19.36 -18.76
N GLU A 188 -9.68 -20.17 -19.65
CA GLU A 188 -10.57 -19.67 -20.70
C GLU A 188 -11.82 -18.96 -20.15
N PRO A 189 -12.57 -19.55 -19.18
CA PRO A 189 -13.63 -18.85 -18.48
C PRO A 189 -13.20 -17.52 -17.84
N ILE A 190 -12.03 -17.47 -17.20
CA ILE A 190 -11.50 -16.26 -16.55
C ILE A 190 -11.15 -15.19 -17.58
N ASP A 191 -10.44 -15.55 -18.65
CA ASP A 191 -10.10 -14.65 -19.76
C ASP A 191 -11.39 -14.12 -20.45
N THR A 192 -12.39 -14.98 -20.61
CA THR A 192 -13.70 -14.61 -21.18
C THR A 192 -14.45 -13.65 -20.27
N LEU A 193 -14.45 -13.87 -18.94
CA LEU A 193 -15.03 -12.93 -17.99
C LEU A 193 -14.32 -11.56 -18.08
N GLY A 194 -12.98 -11.57 -18.10
CA GLY A 194 -12.17 -10.35 -18.18
C GLY A 194 -12.42 -9.52 -19.45
N SER A 195 -12.61 -10.18 -20.59
CA SER A 195 -12.90 -9.52 -21.88
C SER A 195 -14.33 -9.01 -22.03
N ARG A 196 -15.30 -9.60 -21.32
CA ARG A 196 -16.70 -9.12 -21.30
C ARG A 196 -16.90 -7.90 -20.40
N LEU A 197 -16.02 -7.69 -19.43
CA LEU A 197 -16.09 -6.58 -18.50
C LEU A 197 -15.42 -5.33 -19.10
N PRO A 198 -15.97 -4.13 -18.87
CA PRO A 198 -15.31 -2.89 -19.25
C PRO A 198 -14.00 -2.70 -18.45
N GLY A 199 -13.04 -1.98 -19.02
CA GLY A 199 -11.75 -1.75 -18.38
C GLY A 199 -11.83 -1.05 -17.02
N GLN A 200 -12.85 -0.20 -16.81
CA GLN A 200 -13.16 0.44 -15.53
C GLN A 200 -14.68 0.61 -15.36
N ILE A 201 -15.16 0.35 -14.15
CA ILE A 201 -16.53 0.54 -13.68
C ILE A 201 -16.50 1.58 -12.55
N ARG A 202 -17.01 2.79 -12.83
CA ARG A 202 -17.03 3.87 -11.83
C ARG A 202 -17.97 3.59 -10.66
N ALA A 203 -19.11 2.98 -10.94
CA ALA A 203 -20.09 2.57 -9.96
C ALA A 203 -20.88 1.37 -10.46
N LEU A 204 -21.16 0.42 -9.57
CA LEU A 204 -21.97 -0.76 -9.85
C LEU A 204 -23.47 -0.39 -9.74
N THR A 205 -23.95 0.35 -10.73
CA THR A 205 -25.37 0.71 -10.90
C THR A 205 -26.22 -0.53 -11.24
N PRO A 206 -27.56 -0.48 -11.17
CA PRO A 206 -28.39 -1.63 -11.53
C PRO A 206 -28.10 -2.20 -12.93
N SER A 207 -27.85 -1.34 -13.93
CA SER A 207 -27.50 -1.80 -15.28
C SER A 207 -26.11 -2.45 -15.37
N GLN A 208 -25.11 -1.90 -14.68
CA GLN A 208 -23.78 -2.50 -14.58
C GLN A 208 -23.85 -3.83 -13.82
N LEU A 209 -24.70 -3.90 -12.80
CA LEU A 209 -24.93 -5.11 -12.02
C LEU A 209 -25.57 -6.21 -12.87
N GLU A 210 -26.56 -5.90 -13.72
CA GLU A 210 -27.08 -6.87 -14.70
C GLU A 210 -25.99 -7.37 -15.66
N MET A 211 -25.16 -6.46 -16.18
CA MET A 211 -24.07 -6.83 -17.08
C MET A 211 -23.03 -7.74 -16.40
N VAL A 212 -22.62 -7.42 -15.17
CA VAL A 212 -21.70 -8.25 -14.38
C VAL A 212 -22.32 -9.61 -14.08
N THR A 213 -23.59 -9.66 -13.66
CA THR A 213 -24.30 -10.93 -13.43
C THR A 213 -24.37 -11.78 -14.70
N ALA A 214 -24.68 -11.18 -15.85
CA ALA A 214 -24.72 -11.88 -17.12
C ALA A 214 -23.34 -12.38 -17.57
N ALA A 215 -22.28 -11.60 -17.34
CA ALA A 215 -20.91 -12.01 -17.64
C ALA A 215 -20.45 -13.17 -16.74
N LEU A 216 -20.85 -13.17 -15.46
CA LEU A 216 -20.53 -14.20 -14.47
C LEU A 216 -21.44 -15.45 -14.57
N ASN A 217 -22.41 -15.48 -15.49
CA ASN A 217 -23.30 -16.62 -15.69
C ASN A 217 -22.61 -17.78 -16.44
N VAL A 218 -21.51 -18.27 -15.87
CA VAL A 218 -20.69 -19.37 -16.36
C VAL A 218 -20.53 -20.37 -15.21
N PRO A 219 -21.10 -21.59 -15.30
CA PRO A 219 -21.14 -22.53 -14.17
C PRO A 219 -19.77 -22.88 -13.57
N SER A 220 -18.71 -22.95 -14.38
CA SER A 220 -17.35 -23.24 -13.90
C SER A 220 -16.81 -22.16 -12.96
N LEU A 221 -17.19 -20.90 -13.15
CA LEU A 221 -16.77 -19.77 -12.32
C LEU A 221 -17.58 -19.64 -11.02
N GLN A 222 -18.71 -20.33 -10.90
CA GLN A 222 -19.58 -20.26 -9.72
C GLN A 222 -19.28 -21.36 -8.69
N THR A 223 -18.23 -22.15 -8.92
CA THR A 223 -17.76 -23.15 -7.95
C THR A 223 -17.14 -22.47 -6.73
N PRO A 224 -17.20 -23.07 -5.52
CA PRO A 224 -16.61 -22.48 -4.31
C PRO A 224 -15.12 -22.13 -4.43
N SER A 225 -14.37 -22.88 -5.26
CA SER A 225 -12.96 -22.65 -5.52
C SER A 225 -12.68 -21.48 -6.47
N LEU A 226 -13.55 -21.22 -7.45
CA LEU A 226 -13.30 -20.23 -8.52
C LEU A 226 -14.08 -18.93 -8.35
N LEU A 227 -15.23 -18.96 -7.67
CA LEU A 227 -16.04 -17.77 -7.42
C LEU A 227 -15.22 -16.64 -6.76
N PRO A 228 -14.35 -16.90 -5.76
CA PRO A 228 -13.52 -15.83 -5.19
C PRO A 228 -12.57 -15.17 -6.19
N PHE A 229 -12.05 -15.91 -7.17
CA PHE A 229 -11.18 -15.38 -8.23
C PHE A 229 -11.99 -14.55 -9.22
N ALA A 230 -13.16 -15.03 -9.63
CA ALA A 230 -14.06 -14.28 -10.50
C ALA A 230 -14.50 -12.95 -9.86
N LEU A 231 -14.85 -12.97 -8.57
CA LEU A 231 -15.19 -11.76 -7.81
C LEU A 231 -14.00 -10.81 -7.69
N SER A 232 -12.80 -11.33 -7.46
CA SER A 232 -11.58 -10.52 -7.39
C SER A 232 -11.26 -9.83 -8.72
N LEU A 233 -11.48 -10.52 -9.84
CA LEU A 233 -11.34 -9.93 -11.18
C LEU A 233 -12.35 -8.80 -11.44
N ILE A 234 -13.60 -8.99 -10.99
CA ILE A 234 -14.62 -7.93 -11.08
C ILE A 234 -14.22 -6.73 -10.22
N MET A 235 -13.74 -6.97 -8.99
CA MET A 235 -13.31 -5.91 -8.07
C MET A 235 -12.20 -5.04 -8.63
N GLN A 236 -11.25 -5.62 -9.38
CA GLN A 236 -10.18 -4.86 -10.04
C GLN A 236 -10.68 -3.87 -11.08
N ARG A 237 -11.91 -4.05 -11.60
CA ARG A 237 -12.55 -3.10 -12.51
C ARG A 237 -13.30 -2.01 -11.76
N LEU A 238 -13.61 -2.18 -10.48
CA LEU A 238 -14.40 -1.22 -9.71
C LEU A 238 -13.53 -0.06 -9.22
N ALA A 239 -14.02 1.16 -9.38
CA ALA A 239 -13.40 2.33 -8.73
C ALA A 239 -13.53 2.28 -7.19
N ALA A 240 -14.59 1.62 -6.70
CA ALA A 240 -14.84 1.39 -5.30
C ALA A 240 -15.05 -0.13 -5.08
N PRO A 241 -13.98 -0.89 -4.76
CA PRO A 241 -14.02 -2.36 -4.67
C PRO A 241 -15.08 -2.90 -3.71
N TRP A 242 -15.41 -2.17 -2.65
CA TRP A 242 -16.44 -2.53 -1.68
C TRP A 242 -17.82 -2.75 -2.32
N GLN A 243 -18.12 -2.13 -3.46
CA GLN A 243 -19.42 -2.26 -4.14
C GLN A 243 -19.71 -3.68 -4.64
N ILE A 244 -18.72 -4.58 -4.63
CA ILE A 244 -18.91 -6.00 -4.93
C ILE A 244 -20.01 -6.66 -4.06
N ILE A 245 -20.26 -6.13 -2.86
CA ILE A 245 -21.34 -6.62 -1.99
C ILE A 245 -22.72 -6.54 -2.63
N ARG A 246 -22.96 -5.59 -3.55
CA ARG A 246 -24.22 -5.44 -4.29
C ARG A 246 -24.55 -6.67 -5.11
N LEU A 247 -23.52 -7.38 -5.60
CA LEU A 247 -23.71 -8.65 -6.27
C LEU A 247 -24.23 -9.72 -5.30
N ALA A 248 -23.69 -9.78 -4.08
CA ALA A 248 -24.17 -10.71 -3.07
C ALA A 248 -25.61 -10.42 -2.64
N ILE A 249 -25.93 -9.15 -2.39
CA ILE A 249 -27.30 -8.68 -2.04
C ILE A 249 -28.28 -9.04 -3.15
N LYS A 250 -27.92 -8.79 -4.41
CA LYS A 250 -28.76 -9.15 -5.56
C LYS A 250 -28.99 -10.66 -5.65
N MET A 251 -27.94 -11.46 -5.51
CA MET A 251 -28.06 -12.92 -5.60
C MET A 251 -28.84 -13.53 -4.43
N ALA A 252 -28.83 -12.88 -3.26
CA ALA A 252 -29.64 -13.26 -2.11
C ALA A 252 -31.08 -12.72 -2.16
N ALA A 253 -31.37 -11.78 -3.06
CA ALA A 253 -32.62 -11.01 -3.11
C ALA A 253 -33.00 -10.40 -1.75
N SER A 254 -31.99 -10.02 -0.95
CA SER A 254 -32.13 -9.49 0.40
C SER A 254 -30.84 -8.80 0.85
N ASP A 255 -30.97 -7.78 1.67
CA ASP A 255 -29.92 -7.08 2.41
C ASP A 255 -29.71 -7.61 3.85
N ASP A 256 -30.56 -8.53 4.31
CA ASP A 256 -30.35 -9.23 5.58
C ASP A 256 -29.07 -10.10 5.52
N GLU A 257 -28.18 -9.86 6.48
CA GLU A 257 -26.88 -10.51 6.57
C GLU A 257 -26.96 -12.05 6.52
N ILE A 258 -27.92 -12.66 7.23
CA ILE A 258 -28.02 -14.13 7.32
C ILE A 258 -28.36 -14.71 5.95
N ARG A 259 -29.29 -14.07 5.23
CA ARG A 259 -29.65 -14.48 3.87
C ARG A 259 -28.50 -14.34 2.89
N VAL A 260 -27.75 -13.23 2.97
CA VAL A 260 -26.58 -13.02 2.11
C VAL A 260 -25.48 -14.04 2.40
N ALA A 261 -25.19 -14.30 3.68
CA ALA A 261 -24.19 -15.28 4.11
C ALA A 261 -24.55 -16.72 3.73
N ALA A 262 -25.84 -17.04 3.60
CA ALA A 262 -26.30 -18.35 3.15
C ALA A 262 -26.07 -18.61 1.65
N THR A 263 -25.76 -17.57 0.86
CA THR A 263 -25.46 -17.72 -0.56
C THR A 263 -23.96 -17.96 -0.80
N PRO A 264 -23.58 -18.64 -1.91
CA PRO A 264 -22.17 -18.71 -2.33
C PRO A 264 -21.53 -17.33 -2.53
N TYR A 265 -22.33 -16.30 -2.82
CA TYR A 265 -21.88 -14.92 -3.03
C TYR A 265 -21.58 -14.16 -1.74
N GLY A 266 -21.92 -14.69 -0.55
CA GLY A 266 -21.53 -14.11 0.73
C GLY A 266 -20.01 -13.93 0.89
N ILE A 267 -19.21 -14.71 0.14
CA ILE A 267 -17.75 -14.54 0.09
C ILE A 267 -17.34 -13.15 -0.43
N ALA A 268 -18.16 -12.48 -1.25
CA ALA A 268 -17.90 -11.12 -1.72
C ALA A 268 -17.83 -10.11 -0.56
N VAL A 269 -18.71 -10.27 0.45
CA VAL A 269 -18.71 -9.43 1.66
C VAL A 269 -17.45 -9.69 2.48
N THR A 270 -17.08 -10.96 2.64
CA THR A 270 -15.86 -11.36 3.36
C THR A 270 -14.60 -10.82 2.68
N ILE A 271 -14.55 -10.87 1.35
CA ILE A 271 -13.47 -10.29 0.55
C ILE A 271 -13.39 -8.76 0.75
N ALA A 272 -14.51 -8.05 0.66
CA ALA A 272 -14.54 -6.60 0.82
C ALA A 272 -14.10 -6.16 2.23
N LEU A 273 -14.56 -6.86 3.28
CA LEU A 273 -14.13 -6.60 4.66
C LEU A 273 -12.64 -6.87 4.87
N HIS A 274 -12.11 -7.93 4.25
CA HIS A 274 -10.68 -8.22 4.29
C HIS A 274 -9.85 -7.13 3.60
N ASP A 275 -10.26 -6.68 2.41
CA ASP A 275 -9.57 -5.59 1.70
C ASP A 275 -9.57 -4.29 2.51
N LEU A 276 -10.67 -3.97 3.20
CA LEU A 276 -10.72 -2.84 4.14
C LEU A 276 -9.79 -3.05 5.35
N SER A 277 -9.71 -4.27 5.88
CA SER A 277 -8.79 -4.60 6.99
C SER A 277 -7.33 -4.44 6.57
N PHE A 278 -7.00 -4.86 5.35
CA PHE A 278 -5.67 -4.69 4.76
C PHE A 278 -5.32 -3.20 4.59
N LEU A 279 -6.24 -2.40 4.03
CA LEU A 279 -6.06 -0.96 3.89
C LEU A 279 -5.86 -0.26 5.23
N THR A 280 -6.59 -0.65 6.27
CA THR A 280 -6.37 -0.14 7.63
C THR A 280 -4.98 -0.49 8.17
N ALA A 281 -4.48 -1.70 7.90
CA ALA A 281 -3.14 -2.10 8.31
C ALA A 281 -2.03 -1.31 7.58
N CYS A 282 -2.23 -1.02 6.29
CA CYS A 282 -1.36 -0.14 5.50
C CYS A 282 -1.38 1.28 6.08
N LEU A 283 -2.56 1.87 6.25
CA LEU A 283 -2.73 3.21 6.82
C LEU A 283 -2.02 3.34 8.18
N ARG A 284 -2.20 2.36 9.08
CA ARG A 284 -1.52 2.36 10.38
C ARG A 284 0.01 2.29 10.26
N THR A 285 0.52 1.64 9.22
CA THR A 285 1.97 1.56 8.98
C THR A 285 2.50 2.88 8.43
N ASP A 286 1.77 3.51 7.52
CA ASP A 286 2.11 4.82 6.94
C ASP A 286 2.10 5.91 8.01
N ILE A 287 1.06 5.94 8.85
CA ILE A 287 0.95 6.86 10.00
C ILE A 287 2.15 6.70 10.95
N ARG A 288 2.47 5.45 11.34
CA ARG A 288 3.61 5.18 12.24
C ARG A 288 4.96 5.59 11.66
N ARG A 289 5.09 5.59 10.33
CA ARG A 289 6.29 6.03 9.61
C ARG A 289 6.26 7.52 9.26
N SER A 290 5.24 8.27 9.71
CA SER A 290 5.02 9.68 9.36
C SER A 290 4.94 9.93 7.85
N GLN A 291 4.39 8.96 7.11
CA GLN A 291 4.14 9.06 5.66
C GLN A 291 2.68 9.45 5.43
N PHE A 292 2.42 10.73 5.13
CA PHE A 292 1.06 11.27 5.05
C PHE A 292 0.53 11.48 3.63
N ASP A 293 1.38 11.32 2.59
CA ASP A 293 1.04 11.66 1.20
C ASP A 293 -0.23 10.97 0.68
N ASN A 294 -0.41 9.68 1.01
CA ASN A 294 -1.54 8.87 0.54
C ASN A 294 -2.68 8.74 1.56
N VAL A 295 -2.54 9.34 2.74
CA VAL A 295 -3.47 9.13 3.85
C VAL A 295 -4.86 9.65 3.51
N GLY A 296 -4.98 10.78 2.81
CA GLY A 296 -6.28 11.30 2.38
C GLY A 296 -7.04 10.36 1.45
N GLU A 297 -6.35 9.74 0.48
CA GLU A 297 -6.95 8.76 -0.42
C GLU A 297 -7.34 7.47 0.33
N GLN A 298 -6.45 6.95 1.18
CA GLN A 298 -6.73 5.77 2.00
C GLN A 298 -7.91 6.00 2.95
N LEU A 299 -7.97 7.16 3.62
CA LEU A 299 -9.08 7.53 4.49
C LEU A 299 -10.39 7.63 3.73
N LYS A 300 -10.38 8.18 2.51
CA LYS A 300 -11.56 8.24 1.64
C LYS A 300 -12.06 6.84 1.30
N ILE A 301 -11.18 5.93 0.87
CA ILE A 301 -11.55 4.56 0.51
C ILE A 301 -12.12 3.82 1.73
N LEU A 302 -11.47 3.95 2.89
CA LEU A 302 -11.94 3.35 4.14
C LEU A 302 -13.28 3.92 4.59
N HIS A 303 -13.44 5.25 4.54
CA HIS A 303 -14.70 5.92 4.84
C HIS A 303 -15.83 5.43 3.93
N ASP A 304 -15.63 5.48 2.61
CA ASP A 304 -16.63 5.11 1.63
C ASP A 304 -16.98 3.62 1.72
N GLY A 305 -15.98 2.76 1.99
CA GLY A 305 -16.19 1.33 2.19
C GLY A 305 -16.96 1.01 3.47
N VAL A 306 -16.53 1.54 4.63
CA VAL A 306 -17.21 1.33 5.91
C VAL A 306 -18.66 1.83 5.86
N ARG A 307 -18.86 3.03 5.30
CA ARG A 307 -20.19 3.60 5.10
C ARG A 307 -21.01 2.73 4.16
N GLY A 308 -20.47 2.39 2.99
CA GLY A 308 -21.13 1.61 1.95
C GLY A 308 -21.63 0.26 2.46
N LEU A 309 -20.78 -0.49 3.15
CA LEU A 309 -21.17 -1.77 3.76
C LEU A 309 -22.31 -1.61 4.77
N ARG A 310 -22.26 -0.61 5.65
CA ARG A 310 -23.31 -0.38 6.65
C ARG A 310 -24.62 0.10 6.02
N THR A 311 -24.57 0.84 4.92
CA THR A 311 -25.78 1.39 4.28
C THR A 311 -26.49 0.41 3.37
N GLU A 312 -25.78 -0.58 2.83
CA GLU A 312 -26.33 -1.52 1.85
C GLU A 312 -26.60 -2.92 2.41
N LEU A 313 -26.04 -3.24 3.58
CA LEU A 313 -26.20 -4.53 4.22
C LEU A 313 -26.61 -4.35 5.69
N ASP A 314 -27.68 -5.03 6.09
CA ASP A 314 -28.17 -5.03 7.47
C ASP A 314 -27.30 -5.94 8.35
N LEU A 315 -26.14 -5.39 8.73
CA LEU A 315 -25.15 -6.04 9.57
C LEU A 315 -25.56 -6.04 11.04
N ARG A 316 -25.50 -7.21 11.67
CA ARG A 316 -25.74 -7.36 13.11
C ARG A 316 -24.45 -7.10 13.88
N ASN A 317 -24.54 -6.41 15.02
CA ASN A 317 -23.34 -6.06 15.80
C ASN A 317 -22.58 -7.29 16.34
N ASP A 318 -23.29 -8.39 16.59
CA ASP A 318 -22.75 -9.62 17.15
C ASP A 318 -22.34 -10.65 16.09
N SER A 319 -22.55 -10.37 14.80
CA SER A 319 -22.14 -11.26 13.73
C SER A 319 -20.64 -11.19 13.45
N ALA A 320 -20.13 -12.16 12.67
CA ALA A 320 -18.73 -12.15 12.27
C ALA A 320 -18.38 -10.90 11.43
N TRP A 321 -19.24 -10.54 10.47
CA TRP A 321 -19.04 -9.36 9.62
C TRP A 321 -19.19 -8.05 10.40
N GLY A 322 -20.19 -7.95 11.28
CA GLY A 322 -20.38 -6.76 12.13
C GLY A 322 -19.24 -6.56 13.12
N ARG A 323 -18.73 -7.63 13.75
CA ARG A 323 -17.54 -7.57 14.61
C ARG A 323 -16.30 -7.16 13.84
N GLN A 324 -16.09 -7.69 12.63
CA GLN A 324 -14.96 -7.32 11.79
C GLN A 324 -15.03 -5.84 11.39
N LEU A 325 -16.20 -5.35 10.95
CA LEU A 325 -16.39 -3.93 10.62
C LEU A 325 -16.16 -3.02 11.83
N THR A 326 -16.62 -3.45 13.01
CA THR A 326 -16.37 -2.73 14.27
C THR A 326 -14.88 -2.69 14.61
N SER A 327 -14.15 -3.80 14.44
CA SER A 327 -12.70 -3.86 14.63
C SER A 327 -11.97 -2.91 13.68
N ILE A 328 -12.33 -2.92 12.39
CA ILE A 328 -11.75 -2.01 11.38
C ILE A 328 -11.92 -0.55 11.82
N ARG A 329 -13.13 -0.16 12.24
CA ARG A 329 -13.41 1.21 12.71
C ARG A 329 -12.61 1.57 13.96
N ALA A 330 -12.51 0.66 14.92
CA ALA A 330 -11.75 0.86 16.15
C ALA A 330 -10.24 1.01 15.85
N ASP A 331 -9.68 0.17 14.97
CA ASP A 331 -8.27 0.23 14.59
C ASP A 331 -7.91 1.54 13.87
N ILE A 332 -8.79 2.01 12.97
CA ILE A 332 -8.63 3.32 12.31
C ILE A 332 -8.69 4.44 13.36
N SER A 333 -9.74 4.46 14.19
CA SER A 333 -9.95 5.51 15.20
C SER A 333 -8.75 5.60 16.16
N ASN A 334 -8.29 4.48 16.72
CA ASN A 334 -7.16 4.43 17.64
C ASN A 334 -5.86 4.94 16.99
N SER A 335 -5.61 4.54 15.74
CA SER A 335 -4.40 4.95 15.01
C SER A 335 -4.39 6.45 14.73
N LEU A 336 -5.54 7.01 14.34
CA LEU A 336 -5.68 8.43 14.03
C LEU A 336 -5.70 9.30 15.30
N GLN A 337 -6.43 8.88 16.33
CA GLN A 337 -6.61 9.66 17.57
C GLN A 337 -5.26 9.97 18.23
N SER A 338 -4.38 8.98 18.37
CA SER A 338 -3.07 9.16 18.99
C SER A 338 -2.21 10.20 18.27
N GLU A 339 -2.21 10.20 16.93
CA GLU A 339 -1.48 11.20 16.17
C GLU A 339 -2.13 12.59 16.23
N ILE A 340 -3.46 12.67 16.07
CA ILE A 340 -4.22 13.93 16.15
C ILE A 340 -3.98 14.62 17.50
N GLU A 341 -4.10 13.90 18.61
CA GLU A 341 -3.92 14.45 19.96
C GLU A 341 -2.48 14.90 20.23
N SER A 342 -1.50 14.37 19.49
CA SER A 342 -0.09 14.77 19.63
C SER A 342 0.21 16.12 18.98
N VAL A 343 -0.54 16.52 17.93
CA VAL A 343 -0.23 17.69 17.10
C VAL A 343 -0.18 19.01 17.89
N PRO A 344 -1.16 19.35 18.76
CA PRO A 344 -1.10 20.58 19.54
C PRO A 344 0.15 20.68 20.43
N GLY A 345 0.62 19.55 20.97
CA GLY A 345 1.84 19.51 21.78
C GLY A 345 3.09 19.85 20.96
N ARG A 346 3.19 19.32 19.74
CA ARG A 346 4.30 19.60 18.82
C ARG A 346 4.31 21.07 18.37
N VAL A 347 3.14 21.63 18.03
CA VAL A 347 3.00 23.06 17.69
C VAL A 347 3.39 23.95 18.86
N ARG A 348 2.89 23.65 20.08
CA ARG A 348 3.27 24.38 21.30
C ARG A 348 4.78 24.33 21.55
N ARG A 349 5.47 23.23 21.25
CA ARG A 349 6.92 23.11 21.44
C ARG A 349 7.69 24.18 20.64
N ILE A 350 7.30 24.41 19.39
CA ILE A 350 7.96 25.40 18.51
C ILE A 350 7.54 26.83 18.87
N LEU A 351 6.24 27.05 19.08
CA LEU A 351 5.69 28.41 19.27
C LEU A 351 5.79 28.93 20.70
N ARG A 352 6.17 28.10 21.68
CA ARG A 352 6.30 28.54 23.07
C ARG A 352 7.26 29.72 23.19
N GLN A 353 6.72 30.85 23.61
CA GLN A 353 7.53 32.02 23.93
C GLN A 353 8.27 31.79 25.24
N ARG A 354 9.59 31.98 25.20
CA ARG A 354 10.48 31.90 26.38
C ARG A 354 10.93 33.30 26.76
N ALA A 355 11.30 33.49 28.03
CA ALA A 355 11.93 34.73 28.45
C ALA A 355 13.28 34.91 27.72
N ASP A 356 13.69 36.15 27.46
CA ASP A 356 14.88 36.46 26.65
C ASP A 356 16.15 35.78 27.16
N LYS A 357 16.28 35.68 28.48
CA LYS A 357 17.39 34.99 29.17
C LYS A 357 17.47 33.48 28.88
N ASP A 358 16.36 32.85 28.52
CA ASP A 358 16.24 31.40 28.31
C ASP A 358 16.26 31.02 26.82
N ILE A 359 16.45 32.00 25.92
CA ILE A 359 16.51 31.78 24.47
C ILE A 359 17.86 31.20 24.05
N ALA A 360 18.95 31.56 24.73
CA ALA A 360 20.29 31.03 24.42
C ALA A 360 20.40 29.51 24.66
N SER A 361 19.56 28.95 25.54
CA SER A 361 19.44 27.52 25.81
C SER A 361 18.27 26.86 25.06
N ALA A 362 17.58 27.60 24.19
CA ALA A 362 16.48 27.06 23.41
C ALA A 362 17.01 26.15 22.29
N PRO A 363 16.35 25.01 22.03
CA PRO A 363 16.68 24.18 20.87
C PRO A 363 16.46 25.00 19.60
N LYS A 364 17.35 24.84 18.62
CA LYS A 364 17.21 25.48 17.32
C LYS A 364 15.95 24.94 16.62
N ILE A 365 15.21 25.84 15.99
CA ILE A 365 14.04 25.47 15.17
C ILE A 365 14.58 25.01 13.82
N ASP A 366 14.35 23.75 13.50
CA ASP A 366 14.71 23.17 12.21
C ASP A 366 13.59 23.36 11.18
N ALA A 367 13.95 23.66 9.94
CA ALA A 367 12.98 23.81 8.86
C ALA A 367 12.29 22.48 8.51
N SER A 368 13.01 21.35 8.61
CA SER A 368 12.41 20.02 8.41
C SER A 368 11.31 19.75 9.45
N GLU A 369 11.60 20.03 10.73
CA GLU A 369 10.63 19.87 11.83
C GLU A 369 9.38 20.74 11.62
N VAL A 370 9.54 21.96 11.10
CA VAL A 370 8.41 22.84 10.79
C VAL A 370 7.55 22.25 9.68
N GLU A 371 8.13 21.75 8.60
CA GLU A 371 7.36 21.14 7.51
C GLU A 371 6.69 19.81 7.93
N GLU A 372 7.33 19.01 8.78
CA GLU A 372 6.72 17.82 9.37
C GLU A 372 5.49 18.17 10.22
N ILE A 373 5.57 19.21 11.05
CA ILE A 373 4.43 19.66 11.86
C ILE A 373 3.35 20.29 10.97
N ALA A 374 3.74 21.00 9.92
CA ALA A 374 2.81 21.53 8.94
C ALA A 374 2.02 20.41 8.27
N ALA A 375 2.69 19.33 7.84
CA ALA A 375 2.05 18.14 7.29
C ALA A 375 1.11 17.46 8.30
N LEU A 376 1.46 17.42 9.59
CA LEU A 376 0.58 16.91 10.65
C LEU A 376 -0.67 17.77 10.85
N ILE A 377 -0.55 19.10 10.75
CA ILE A 377 -1.71 20.00 10.83
C ILE A 377 -2.65 19.75 9.63
N ASP A 378 -2.09 19.62 8.42
CA ASP A 378 -2.87 19.29 7.22
C ASP A 378 -3.55 17.91 7.35
N PHE A 379 -2.84 16.92 7.87
CA PHE A 379 -3.38 15.60 8.19
C PHE A 379 -4.60 15.67 9.14
N VAL A 380 -4.56 16.51 10.18
CA VAL A 380 -5.73 16.72 11.06
C VAL A 380 -6.92 17.31 10.28
N ALA A 381 -6.66 18.23 9.34
CA ALA A 381 -7.68 18.81 8.47
C ALA A 381 -8.29 17.76 7.54
N VAL A 382 -7.48 16.88 6.96
CA VAL A 382 -7.93 15.76 6.11
C VAL A 382 -8.78 14.77 6.91
N CYS A 383 -8.36 14.41 8.13
CA CYS A 383 -9.12 13.51 9.01
C CYS A 383 -10.52 14.03 9.29
N ARG A 384 -10.68 15.35 9.44
CA ARG A 384 -11.96 16.00 9.68
C ARG A 384 -12.98 15.75 8.55
N THR A 385 -12.53 15.69 7.29
CA THR A 385 -13.41 15.44 6.12
C THR A 385 -14.11 14.08 6.20
N TYR A 386 -13.49 13.09 6.84
CA TYR A 386 -13.98 11.70 6.91
C TYR A 386 -14.39 11.27 8.32
N ALA A 387 -14.48 12.20 9.27
CA ALA A 387 -14.51 11.89 10.69
C ALA A 387 -15.80 11.21 11.21
N SER A 388 -16.92 11.41 10.52
CA SER A 388 -18.25 10.93 10.95
C SER A 388 -18.34 9.40 10.96
N GLU A 389 -17.79 8.73 9.96
CA GLU A 389 -17.84 7.26 9.85
C GLU A 389 -16.70 6.58 10.61
N LEU A 390 -15.58 7.28 10.78
CA LEU A 390 -14.35 6.78 11.39
C LEU A 390 -14.30 6.95 12.92
N ALA A 391 -15.36 7.45 13.55
CA ALA A 391 -15.44 7.64 14.99
C ALA A 391 -14.30 8.52 15.57
N ILE A 392 -13.94 9.59 14.85
CA ILE A 392 -12.92 10.58 15.27
C ILE A 392 -13.44 12.02 15.22
N ASN A 393 -14.75 12.21 15.07
CA ASN A 393 -15.36 13.53 14.88
C ASN A 393 -15.12 14.49 16.06
N GLU A 394 -15.25 14.00 17.29
CA GLU A 394 -15.03 14.83 18.48
C GLU A 394 -13.57 15.26 18.60
N VAL A 395 -12.63 14.32 18.47
CA VAL A 395 -11.20 14.59 18.65
C VAL A 395 -10.63 15.46 17.53
N THR A 396 -11.03 15.25 16.27
CA THR A 396 -10.61 16.11 15.15
C THR A 396 -11.14 17.53 15.31
N LEU A 397 -12.43 17.70 15.65
CA LEU A 397 -13.03 19.02 15.83
C LEU A 397 -12.37 19.79 16.98
N ARG A 398 -12.23 19.15 18.14
CA ARG A 398 -11.59 19.76 19.32
C ARG A 398 -10.15 20.17 19.02
N THR A 399 -9.36 19.26 18.48
CA THR A 399 -7.93 19.49 18.19
C THR A 399 -7.75 20.58 17.14
N TYR A 400 -8.57 20.58 16.09
CA TYR A 400 -8.48 21.60 15.03
C TYR A 400 -8.82 22.99 15.57
N SER A 401 -9.87 23.14 16.37
CA SER A 401 -10.21 24.41 17.02
C SER A 401 -9.11 24.88 17.97
N ASP A 402 -8.54 23.97 18.78
CA ASP A 402 -7.42 24.28 19.67
C ASP A 402 -6.17 24.76 18.90
N LEU A 403 -5.88 24.12 17.75
CA LEU A 403 -4.80 24.52 16.86
C LEU A 403 -5.04 25.91 16.27
N GLN A 404 -6.24 26.19 15.78
CA GLN A 404 -6.60 27.51 15.25
C GLN A 404 -6.38 28.60 16.31
N HIS A 405 -7.04 28.48 17.47
CA HIS A 405 -6.91 29.48 18.53
C HIS A 405 -5.48 29.69 19.01
N TYR A 406 -4.72 28.60 19.20
CA TYR A 406 -3.35 28.69 19.69
C TYR A 406 -2.39 29.29 18.66
N VAL A 407 -2.47 28.87 17.39
CA VAL A 407 -1.59 29.37 16.33
C VAL A 407 -1.87 30.84 16.03
N GLU A 408 -3.13 31.25 15.94
CA GLU A 408 -3.51 32.65 15.75
C GLU A 408 -2.95 33.53 16.86
N HIS A 409 -3.28 33.21 18.13
CA HIS A 409 -2.82 33.98 19.28
C HIS A 409 -1.29 34.02 19.41
N SER A 410 -0.63 32.88 19.17
CA SER A 410 0.84 32.81 19.22
C SER A 410 1.50 33.63 18.12
N THR A 411 0.93 33.63 16.91
CA THR A 411 1.44 34.41 15.77
C THR A 411 1.35 35.90 16.05
N GLU A 412 0.20 36.39 16.50
CA GLU A 412 0.00 37.80 16.86
C GLU A 412 0.98 38.24 17.94
N SER A 413 1.11 37.44 19.00
CA SER A 413 2.03 37.71 20.11
C SER A 413 3.50 37.69 19.67
N LEU A 414 3.89 36.77 18.77
CA LEU A 414 5.25 36.73 18.20
C LEU A 414 5.55 37.97 17.36
N VAL A 415 4.61 38.42 16.52
CA VAL A 415 4.75 39.66 15.75
C VAL A 415 4.85 40.88 16.68
N GLN A 416 4.09 40.91 17.77
CA GLN A 416 4.15 42.00 18.74
C GLN A 416 5.49 42.04 19.50
N THR A 417 6.01 40.89 19.92
CA THR A 417 7.32 40.79 20.60
C THR A 417 8.50 41.12 19.66
N LEU A 418 8.38 40.89 18.35
CA LEU A 418 9.37 41.31 17.36
C LEU A 418 9.54 42.84 17.28
N ARG A 419 8.50 43.63 17.61
CA ARG A 419 8.56 45.10 17.64
C ARG A 419 9.35 45.68 18.81
N GLY A 420 9.47 44.92 19.91
CA GLY A 420 10.03 45.42 21.19
C GLY A 420 11.19 44.62 21.78
N GLY A 421 11.56 43.48 21.18
CA GLY A 421 12.51 42.52 21.77
C GLY A 421 13.99 42.91 21.71
N ASP A 422 14.79 42.30 22.58
CA ASP A 422 16.25 42.42 22.59
C ASP A 422 16.88 41.87 21.29
N THR A 423 17.99 42.46 20.84
CA THR A 423 18.61 42.14 19.53
C THR A 423 19.10 40.70 19.46
N LYS A 424 19.49 40.12 20.59
CA LYS A 424 19.94 38.72 20.70
C LYS A 424 18.79 37.71 20.57
N ALA A 425 17.59 38.08 21.00
CA ALA A 425 16.39 37.24 20.94
C ALA A 425 15.66 37.30 19.59
N ARG A 426 15.92 38.37 18.82
CA ARG A 426 15.17 38.72 17.61
C ARG A 426 15.27 37.66 16.50
N ALA A 427 16.46 37.09 16.28
CA ALA A 427 16.67 36.07 15.25
C ALA A 427 15.88 34.79 15.54
N TYR A 428 15.87 34.36 16.81
CA TYR A 428 15.09 33.19 17.23
C TYR A 428 13.58 33.42 17.12
N ARG A 429 13.10 34.59 17.57
CA ARG A 429 11.69 34.97 17.42
C ARG A 429 11.24 35.07 15.97
N LEU A 430 12.12 35.51 15.07
CA LEU A 430 11.83 35.54 13.64
C LEU A 430 11.65 34.12 13.08
N MET A 431 12.47 33.16 13.51
CA MET A 431 12.28 31.75 13.14
C MET A 431 10.95 31.20 13.68
N GLN A 432 10.59 31.52 14.93
CA GLN A 432 9.29 31.16 15.49
C GLN A 432 8.12 31.77 14.70
N ALA A 433 8.22 33.06 14.36
CA ALA A 433 7.19 33.75 13.59
C ALA A 433 7.03 33.15 12.19
N LYS A 434 8.12 32.82 11.50
CA LYS A 434 8.07 32.13 10.20
C LYS A 434 7.40 30.75 10.30
N ALA A 435 7.72 29.97 11.33
CA ALA A 435 7.05 28.70 11.59
C ALA A 435 5.55 28.89 11.86
N ALA A 436 5.18 29.89 12.68
CA ALA A 436 3.80 30.22 12.98
C ALA A 436 3.02 30.63 11.71
N ILE A 437 3.62 31.47 10.84
CA ILE A 437 3.04 31.88 9.55
C ILE A 437 2.83 30.67 8.63
N ARG A 438 3.78 29.72 8.60
CA ARG A 438 3.63 28.48 7.84
C ARG A 438 2.44 27.65 8.34
N PHE A 439 2.24 27.55 9.65
CA PHE A 439 1.06 26.89 10.23
C PHE A 439 -0.23 27.66 9.93
N CYS A 440 -0.19 28.99 9.94
CA CYS A 440 -1.32 29.84 9.56
C CYS A 440 -1.75 29.63 8.10
N GLU A 441 -0.81 29.38 7.18
CA GLU A 441 -1.13 29.12 5.78
C GLU A 441 -2.04 27.90 5.61
N ILE A 442 -1.82 26.86 6.41
CA ILE A 442 -2.62 25.64 6.39
C ILE A 442 -3.97 25.84 7.11
N LEU A 443 -3.97 26.51 8.27
CA LEU A 443 -5.17 26.65 9.10
C LEU A 443 -6.16 27.74 8.64
N PHE A 444 -5.64 28.81 8.03
CA PHE A 444 -6.39 30.03 7.70
C PHE A 444 -6.26 30.45 6.22
N GLY A 445 -5.38 29.81 5.46
CA GLY A 445 -5.17 30.09 4.05
C GLY A 445 -4.07 31.12 3.77
N HIS A 446 -3.74 31.24 2.47
CA HIS A 446 -2.59 32.01 1.99
C HIS A 446 -2.69 33.52 2.24
N ASP A 447 -3.90 34.10 2.17
CA ASP A 447 -4.10 35.54 2.37
C ASP A 447 -3.79 35.98 3.81
N TYR A 448 -4.22 35.19 4.80
CA TYR A 448 -3.94 35.46 6.20
C TYR A 448 -2.45 35.29 6.52
N ALA A 449 -1.83 34.22 6.01
CA ALA A 449 -0.39 34.01 6.15
C ALA A 449 0.43 35.16 5.53
N SER A 450 0.03 35.64 4.35
CA SER A 450 0.66 36.79 3.68
C SER A 450 0.53 38.08 4.50
N LEU A 451 -0.63 38.32 5.12
CA LEU A 451 -0.84 39.45 6.02
C LEU A 451 0.09 39.38 7.24
N MET A 452 0.21 38.21 7.86
CA MET A 452 1.08 38.00 9.02
C MET A 452 2.57 38.12 8.65
N ASN A 453 2.97 37.65 7.46
CA ASN A 453 4.33 37.83 6.97
C ASN A 453 4.69 39.32 6.81
N ARG A 454 3.81 40.11 6.18
CA ARG A 454 3.99 41.57 6.08
C ARG A 454 4.07 42.22 7.46
N ALA A 455 3.22 41.79 8.40
CA ALA A 455 3.24 42.31 9.77
C ALA A 455 4.55 42.00 10.52
N ALA A 456 5.11 40.79 10.31
CA ALA A 456 6.40 40.38 10.86
C ALA A 456 7.58 41.16 10.22
N GLU A 457 7.57 41.37 8.90
CA GLU A 457 8.57 42.19 8.19
C GLU A 457 8.56 43.64 8.67
N ASN A 458 7.37 44.24 8.79
CA ASN A 458 7.22 45.60 9.34
C ASN A 458 7.67 45.68 10.81
N ALA A 459 7.46 44.63 11.60
CA ALA A 459 7.99 44.56 12.96
C ALA A 459 9.52 44.43 13.01
N MET A 460 10.15 43.92 11.95
CA MET A 460 11.61 43.85 11.80
C MET A 460 12.23 45.20 11.39
N THR A 461 11.53 45.98 10.57
CA THR A 461 12.00 47.28 10.06
C THR A 461 11.60 48.48 10.93
N GLY A 462 10.59 48.32 11.79
CA GLY A 462 10.12 49.36 12.70
C GLY A 462 11.22 49.86 13.64
N GLU A 463 11.70 51.07 13.39
CA GLU A 463 12.63 51.82 14.25
C GLU A 463 12.06 51.98 15.66
N ARG A 464 12.93 51.93 16.68
CA ARG A 464 12.63 52.42 18.02
C ARG A 464 12.17 53.87 17.89
N LYS A 465 10.86 54.13 18.00
CA LYS A 465 10.40 55.45 18.45
C LYS A 465 10.94 55.63 19.87
N THR A 466 12.12 56.24 19.98
CA THR A 466 12.59 56.83 21.22
C THR A 466 11.46 57.71 21.73
N SER A 467 10.88 57.34 22.86
CA SER A 467 10.06 58.22 23.66
C SER A 467 10.89 59.45 23.97
N LYS A 468 10.72 60.52 23.18
CA LYS A 468 11.17 61.84 23.60
C LYS A 468 10.30 62.20 24.79
N ALA A 469 10.92 62.13 25.96
CA ALA A 469 10.45 62.87 27.12
C ALA A 469 10.31 64.34 26.72
N GLY A 470 9.13 64.89 26.97
CA GLY A 470 8.76 66.29 26.84
C GLY A 470 7.63 66.54 27.82
#